data_AF-A0A9E4WR41-F1
#
_entry.id   AF-A0A9E4WR41-F1
#
_cell.length_a   1.000
_cell.length_b   1.000
_cell.length_c   1.000
_cell.angle_alpha   90.00
_cell.angle_beta   90.00
_cell.angle_gamma   90.00
#
_symmetry.space_group_name_H-M   'P 1'
#
loop_
_entity.id
_entity.type
_entity.pdbx_description
1 polymer ?
#
loop_
_entity_poly.entity_id
_entity_poly.type
_entity_poly.pdbx_seq_one_letter_code
_entity_poly.pdbx_strand_id
1 'polypeptide(L)'
;MRTEEIKLYEDPVELACTLSGRELSERQDGALAELLAGAEGTTELSDGYELRFPGSTEWAQRLAAFIEFERECCAFFTFELVFQPQHGPISLRLRGPEGVKDFVKGMIA
;
A
#
# COMPACT_ATOMS: atom_id res chain seq x y z
N MET A 1 24.83 16.18 -29.16
CA MET A 1 23.41 16.43 -28.81
C MET A 1 22.56 15.58 -29.73
N ARG A 2 22.05 14.46 -29.23
CA ARG A 2 21.10 13.58 -29.93
C ARG A 2 20.06 13.22 -28.87
N THR A 3 18.91 13.84 -28.98
CA THR A 3 17.79 13.68 -28.06
C THR A 3 17.15 12.34 -28.38
N GLU A 4 17.31 11.36 -27.50
CA GLU A 4 16.62 10.08 -27.61
C GLU A 4 15.27 10.21 -26.90
N GLU A 5 14.20 10.22 -27.72
CA GLU A 5 12.81 10.22 -27.31
C GLU A 5 12.53 9.08 -26.32
N ILE A 6 12.18 9.43 -25.09
CA ILE A 6 11.60 8.48 -24.13
C ILE A 6 10.17 8.22 -24.57
N LYS A 7 9.96 7.09 -25.25
CA LYS A 7 8.64 6.58 -25.60
C LYS A 7 7.98 6.05 -24.33
N LEU A 8 7.15 6.88 -23.69
CA LEU A 8 6.31 6.50 -22.57
C LEU A 8 5.31 5.44 -23.07
N TYR A 9 5.54 4.18 -22.72
CA TYR A 9 4.57 3.11 -22.92
C TYR A 9 3.48 3.28 -21.87
N GLU A 10 2.32 3.76 -22.29
CA GLU A 10 1.05 3.57 -21.58
C GLU A 10 0.69 2.09 -21.69
N ASP A 11 1.20 1.29 -20.75
CA ASP A 11 0.72 -0.06 -20.52
C ASP A 11 -0.60 0.06 -19.74
N PRO A 12 -1.75 -0.34 -20.31
CA PRO A 12 -2.97 -0.41 -19.53
C PRO A 12 -2.75 -1.50 -18.47
N VAL A 13 -2.64 -1.08 -17.20
CA VAL A 13 -2.53 -1.98 -16.04
C VAL A 13 -3.77 -2.87 -16.03
N GLU A 14 -3.68 -4.02 -16.68
CA GLU A 14 -4.72 -5.02 -16.68
C GLU A 14 -4.84 -5.56 -15.25
N LEU A 15 -6.01 -5.31 -14.66
CA LEU A 15 -6.42 -5.69 -13.31
C LEU A 15 -6.52 -7.21 -13.17
N ALA A 16 -5.39 -7.90 -13.18
CA ALA A 16 -5.36 -9.35 -13.04
C ALA A 16 -4.57 -9.76 -11.79
N CYS A 17 -5.23 -9.71 -10.64
CA CYS A 17 -4.87 -10.55 -9.49
C CYS A 17 -4.98 -12.02 -9.95
N THR A 18 -3.86 -12.71 -10.18
CA THR A 18 -3.83 -14.08 -10.71
C THR A 18 -4.09 -15.18 -9.67
N LEU A 19 -4.86 -14.90 -8.62
CA LEU A 19 -5.33 -15.90 -7.65
C LEU A 19 -6.85 -15.79 -7.54
N SER A 20 -7.54 -16.94 -7.50
CA SER A 20 -9.00 -17.02 -7.43
C SER A 20 -9.52 -16.12 -6.30
N GLY A 21 -10.17 -15.00 -6.66
CA GLY A 21 -10.42 -13.84 -5.82
C GLY A 21 -11.23 -14.04 -4.53
N ARG A 22 -11.57 -15.27 -4.15
CA ARG A 22 -12.27 -15.61 -2.91
C ARG A 22 -11.31 -16.05 -1.81
N GLU A 23 -10.32 -16.87 -2.14
CA GLU A 23 -9.31 -17.38 -1.17
C GLU A 23 -8.21 -16.35 -0.89
N LEU A 24 -8.02 -15.39 -1.81
CA LEU A 24 -7.11 -14.28 -1.62
C LEU A 24 -7.70 -13.20 -0.72
N SER A 25 -8.97 -12.83 -0.94
CA SER A 25 -9.68 -11.86 -0.11
C SER A 25 -9.66 -12.29 1.35
N GLU A 26 -10.09 -13.51 1.69
CA GLU A 26 -10.16 -13.95 3.10
C GLU A 26 -8.80 -13.94 3.83
N ARG A 27 -7.69 -14.14 3.12
CA ARG A 27 -6.34 -14.10 3.71
C ARG A 27 -5.76 -12.68 3.73
N GLN A 28 -6.04 -11.88 2.71
CA GLN A 28 -5.63 -10.48 2.60
C GLN A 28 -6.38 -9.60 3.61
N ASP A 29 -7.69 -9.77 3.72
CA ASP A 29 -8.54 -9.12 4.71
C ASP A 29 -8.02 -9.38 6.13
N GLY A 30 -7.63 -10.63 6.45
CA GLY A 30 -7.06 -10.98 7.75
C GLY A 30 -5.69 -10.35 8.02
N ALA A 31 -4.76 -10.41 7.06
CA ALA A 31 -3.42 -9.85 7.23
C ALA A 31 -3.43 -8.31 7.28
N LEU A 32 -4.30 -7.68 6.49
CA LEU A 32 -4.50 -6.24 6.49
C LEU A 32 -5.23 -5.78 7.75
N ALA A 33 -6.28 -6.48 8.21
CA ALA A 33 -6.95 -6.15 9.46
C ALA A 33 -6.01 -6.22 10.67
N GLU A 34 -5.14 -7.24 10.74
CA GLU A 34 -4.12 -7.36 11.78
C GLU A 34 -3.09 -6.22 11.71
N LEU A 35 -2.74 -5.79 10.49
CA LEU A 35 -1.84 -4.65 10.29
C LEU A 35 -2.52 -3.35 10.71
N LEU A 36 -3.75 -3.11 10.28
CA LEU A 36 -4.57 -1.95 10.67
C LEU A 36 -4.84 -1.90 12.17
N ALA A 37 -5.02 -3.04 12.84
CA ALA A 37 -5.20 -3.11 14.29
C ALA A 37 -3.96 -2.61 15.06
N GLY A 38 -2.77 -2.72 14.47
CA GLY A 38 -1.55 -2.17 15.04
C GLY A 38 -1.22 -0.74 14.60
N ALA A 39 -2.07 -0.11 13.78
CA ALA A 39 -1.91 1.29 13.43
C ALA A 39 -2.31 2.18 14.62
N GLU A 40 -1.44 3.12 14.97
CA GLU A 40 -1.69 4.16 15.98
C GLU A 40 -2.68 5.22 15.47
N GLY A 41 -2.93 5.27 14.17
CA GLY A 41 -3.96 6.11 13.59
C GLY A 41 -3.99 6.04 12.06
N THR A 42 -5.16 6.35 11.51
CA THR A 42 -5.43 6.41 10.08
C THR A 42 -5.86 7.82 9.71
N THR A 43 -5.20 8.39 8.72
CA THR A 43 -5.52 9.71 8.15
C THR A 43 -5.88 9.54 6.69
N GLU A 44 -7.04 10.06 6.29
CA GLU A 44 -7.43 10.09 4.89
C GLU A 44 -6.69 11.23 4.16
N LEU A 45 -6.06 10.92 3.03
CA LEU A 45 -5.42 11.88 2.14
C LEU A 45 -6.30 12.16 0.92
N SER A 46 -5.97 13.21 0.16
CA SER A 46 -6.66 13.55 -1.10
C SER A 46 -6.57 12.41 -2.13
N ASP A 47 -5.47 11.67 -2.11
CA ASP A 47 -5.06 10.69 -3.12
C ASP A 47 -4.82 9.29 -2.52
N GLY A 48 -5.30 9.05 -1.29
CA GLY A 48 -5.07 7.79 -0.61
C GLY A 48 -5.30 7.82 0.90
N TYR A 49 -4.57 6.98 1.63
CA TYR A 49 -4.58 6.90 3.10
C TYR A 49 -3.16 6.91 3.67
N GLU A 50 -3.00 7.48 4.85
CA GLU A 50 -1.81 7.39 5.68
C GLU A 50 -2.13 6.63 6.97
N LEU A 51 -1.36 5.58 7.22
CA LEU A 51 -1.42 4.76 8.43
C LEU A 51 -0.16 5.02 9.24
N ARG A 52 -0.31 5.31 10.53
CA ARG A 52 0.81 5.55 11.44
C ARG A 52 1.06 4.31 12.29
N PHE A 53 2.33 3.93 12.42
CA PHE A 53 2.79 2.77 13.18
C PHE A 53 3.91 3.16 14.15
N PRO A 54 4.13 2.37 15.22
CA PRO A 54 5.24 2.59 16.11
C PRO A 54 6.59 2.50 15.40
N GLY A 55 7.55 3.33 15.83
CA GLY A 55 8.92 3.44 15.27
C GLY A 55 9.85 2.25 15.49
N SER A 56 9.33 1.05 15.75
CA SER A 56 10.15 -0.12 16.08
C SER A 56 10.66 -0.83 14.82
N THR A 57 11.83 -1.48 14.93
CA THR A 57 12.39 -2.30 13.85
C THR A 57 11.44 -3.44 13.44
N GLU A 58 10.70 -3.98 14.40
CA GLU A 58 9.71 -5.03 14.14
C GLU A 58 8.59 -4.52 13.22
N TRP A 59 8.06 -3.32 13.48
CA TRP A 59 7.07 -2.68 12.62
C TRP A 59 7.63 -2.35 11.24
N ALA A 60 8.86 -1.84 11.16
CA ALA A 60 9.51 -1.58 9.88
C ALA A 60 9.59 -2.84 8.99
N GLN A 61 10.01 -3.97 9.56
CA GLN A 61 10.10 -5.24 8.83
C GLN A 61 8.73 -5.77 8.42
N ARG A 62 7.74 -5.67 9.33
CA ARG A 62 6.37 -6.14 9.07
C ARG A 62 5.71 -5.33 7.95
N LEU A 63 5.88 -4.01 7.95
CA LEU A 63 5.37 -3.11 6.91
C LEU A 63 6.04 -3.36 5.56
N ALA A 64 7.35 -3.58 5.53
CA ALA A 64 8.06 -3.91 4.29
C ALA A 64 7.59 -5.26 3.71
N ALA A 65 7.42 -6.29 4.54
CA ALA A 65 6.91 -7.58 4.10
C ALA A 65 5.48 -7.49 3.56
N PHE A 66 4.63 -6.67 4.21
CA PHE A 66 3.29 -6.39 3.73
C PHE A 66 3.29 -5.71 2.35
N ILE A 67 4.13 -4.69 2.15
CA ILE A 67 4.24 -4.02 0.85
C ILE A 67 4.68 -5.00 -0.24
N GLU A 68 5.70 -5.83 0.01
CA GLU A 68 6.16 -6.80 -0.98
C GLU A 68 5.05 -7.79 -1.38
N PHE A 69 4.29 -8.29 -0.39
CA PHE A 69 3.15 -9.17 -0.65
C PHE A 69 2.02 -8.47 -1.44
N GLU A 70 1.67 -7.25 -1.06
CA GLU A 70 0.63 -6.48 -1.76
C GLU A 70 1.05 -6.07 -3.16
N ARG A 71 2.34 -5.83 -3.41
CA ARG A 71 2.84 -5.53 -4.77
C ARG A 71 2.68 -6.68 -5.74
N GLU A 72 2.65 -7.92 -5.25
CA GLU A 72 2.36 -9.11 -6.07
C GLU A 72 0.86 -9.21 -6.42
N CYS A 73 -0.03 -8.72 -5.56
CA CYS A 73 -1.48 -8.78 -5.79
C CYS A 73 -2.03 -7.53 -6.49
N CYS A 74 -1.54 -6.34 -6.13
CA CYS A 74 -2.14 -5.07 -6.46
C CYS A 74 -1.08 -4.10 -7.02
N ALA A 75 -0.63 -4.38 -8.25
CA ALA A 75 0.46 -3.65 -8.92
C ALA A 75 0.18 -2.15 -9.20
N PHE A 76 -1.04 -1.67 -8.95
CA PHE A 76 -1.44 -0.27 -9.19
C PHE A 76 -1.27 0.64 -7.97
N PHE A 77 -1.00 0.10 -6.78
CA PHE A 77 -0.76 0.91 -5.59
C PHE A 77 0.66 1.47 -5.55
N THR A 78 0.76 2.73 -5.14
CA THR A 78 2.01 3.33 -4.70
C THR A 78 2.07 3.25 -3.18
N PHE A 79 3.07 2.54 -2.68
CA PHE A 79 3.36 2.42 -1.26
C PHE A 79 4.54 3.32 -0.90
N GLU A 80 4.40 4.14 0.14
CA GLU A 80 5.52 4.91 0.70
C GLU A 80 5.68 4.60 2.19
N LEU A 81 6.92 4.37 2.63
CA LEU A 81 7.27 4.31 4.05
C LEU A 81 8.09 5.52 4.45
N VAL A 82 7.57 6.30 5.40
CA VAL A 82 8.23 7.47 5.95
C VAL A 82 8.64 7.19 7.38
N PHE A 83 9.94 7.20 7.65
CA PHE A 83 10.50 7.03 8.98
C PHE A 83 10.73 8.39 9.62
N GLN A 84 10.06 8.67 10.73
CA GLN A 84 10.28 9.93 11.46
C GLN A 84 11.64 9.93 12.20
N PRO A 85 12.27 11.10 12.38
CA PRO A 85 13.53 11.22 13.10
C PRO A 85 13.46 10.59 14.51
N GLN A 86 14.62 10.18 15.04
CA GLN A 86 14.78 9.67 16.42
C GLN A 86 13.99 8.38 16.71
N HIS A 87 13.89 7.46 15.75
CA HIS A 87 13.03 6.27 15.88
C HIS A 87 11.56 6.63 16.17
N GLY A 88 11.13 7.77 15.63
CA GLY A 88 9.74 8.18 15.68
C GLY A 88 8.83 7.27 14.86
N PRO A 89 7.53 7.55 14.84
CA PRO A 89 6.55 6.73 14.14
C PRO A 89 6.88 6.50 12.67
N ILE A 90 6.48 5.35 12.15
CA ILE A 90 6.56 5.01 10.73
C ILE A 90 5.22 5.36 10.11
N SER A 91 5.21 6.10 9.00
CA SER A 91 3.98 6.36 8.25
C SER A 91 4.00 5.54 6.97
N LEU A 92 3.02 4.66 6.82
CA LEU A 92 2.73 3.95 5.58
C LEU A 92 1.68 4.75 4.80
N ARG A 93 2.02 5.18 3.59
CA ARG A 93 1.08 5.83 2.68
C ARG A 93 0.70 4.88 1.57
N LEU A 94 -0.60 4.75 1.38
CA LEU A 94 -1.23 3.96 0.32
C LEU A 94 -1.85 4.94 -0.65
N ARG A 95 -1.24 5.13 -1.82
CA ARG A 95 -1.74 6.00 -2.89
C ARG A 95 -2.06 5.20 -4.14
N GLY A 96 -2.89 5.73 -5.01
CA GLY A 96 -3.24 5.07 -6.26
C GLY A 96 -4.11 5.94 -7.17
N PRO A 97 -4.48 5.40 -8.35
CA PRO A 97 -5.37 6.07 -9.29
C PRO A 97 -6.77 6.27 -8.70
N GLU A 98 -7.59 7.07 -9.39
CA GLU A 98 -8.94 7.42 -8.96
C GLU A 98 -9.78 6.16 -8.66
N GLY A 99 -10.44 6.13 -7.49
CA GLY A 99 -11.18 4.96 -6.97
C GLY A 99 -10.43 4.12 -5.92
N VAL A 100 -9.12 4.37 -5.72
CA VAL A 100 -8.32 3.68 -4.70
C VAL A 100 -8.86 3.90 -3.28
N LYS A 101 -9.43 5.08 -2.99
CA LYS A 101 -9.95 5.42 -1.66
C LYS A 101 -11.15 4.55 -1.30
N ASP A 102 -12.06 4.30 -2.23
CA ASP A 102 -13.23 3.44 -1.98
C ASP A 102 -12.82 1.98 -1.75
N PHE A 103 -11.80 1.50 -2.46
CA PHE A 103 -11.23 0.17 -2.25
C PHE A 103 -10.59 0.06 -0.86
N VAL A 104 -9.74 1.03 -0.50
CA VAL A 104 -9.08 1.06 0.81
C VAL A 104 -10.08 1.27 1.94
N LYS A 105 -11.09 2.12 1.75
CA LYS A 105 -12.19 2.30 2.71
C LYS A 105 -12.97 1.01 2.95
N GLY A 106 -13.19 0.19 1.92
CA GLY A 106 -13.78 -1.13 2.06
C GLY A 106 -12.93 -2.12 2.87
N MET A 107 -11.61 -1.89 2.94
CA MET A 107 -10.68 -2.71 3.72
C MET A 107 -10.43 -2.19 5.15
N ILE A 108 -10.64 -0.89 5.42
CA ILE A 108 -10.44 -0.29 6.75
C ILE A 108 -11.76 -0.21 7.57
N ALA A 109 -12.93 -0.37 6.94
CA ALA A 109 -14.24 -0.15 7.57
C ALA A 109 -14.88 -1.39 8.21
#